data_AF-A0AAW2XNC9-F1
#
_entry.id   AF-A0AAW2XNC9-F1
#
_cell.length_a   1.000
_cell.length_b   1.000
_cell.length_c   1.000
_cell.angle_alpha   90.00
_cell.angle_beta   90.00
_cell.angle_gamma   90.00
#
_symmetry.space_group_name_H-M   'P 1'
#
loop_
_entity.id
_entity.type
_entity.pdbx_description
1 polymer ?
#
loop_
_entity_poly.entity_id
_entity_poly.type
_entity_poly.pdbx_seq_one_letter_code
_entity_poly.pdbx_strand_id
1 'polypeptide(L)'
;MFLQLWARYVLSQEEGEAMVRPVERDEVKNAIFDIAEDKAPGPDGYSAGFYKAAWSVIGEELTTAIQDFFTTGKLLKQVNATVLSLIPKVANPTTVAEFRPISCCNVLYKAITKIIVQRMQGVMDKIISPPQNAFVPGRRISNNILLGQELFHGYKRQHLPPRCALKVLHLLLLQRIEQSDSFQFHWRCTEMKLFNLCFANDLLLFCKAEEQSVIFFRDALRVFAELSGPHANVNKSQLILSKSASPVRQQLFAVLGFQEGVLPAMTFILPKGTLKAIAARMRKFLSQGGSDSGVAKVAWSDVCRPLEEGGQVRSNSGSWSWRKILKFRNHILSVVSYHVGSGERFLLWHDPWHPLGPLIHRFPRGPSVIGIPLAANLSEVIDEDGWNWPLFTDIGHLEITELLPPRGNRILLRGGQ
;
A
#
# COMPACT_ATOMS: atom_id res chain seq x y z
N MET A 1 39.99 -1.66 5.89
CA MET A 1 40.39 -1.00 4.62
C MET A 1 40.33 -1.97 3.42
N PHE A 2 39.26 -2.78 3.27
CA PHE A 2 39.14 -3.77 2.18
C PHE A 2 37.95 -3.49 1.25
N LEU A 3 36.84 -3.00 1.81
CA LEU A 3 35.65 -2.58 1.04
C LEU A 3 35.81 -1.20 0.34
N GLN A 4 36.86 -0.44 0.68
CA GLN A 4 37.08 0.89 0.09
C GLN A 4 37.32 0.85 -1.42
N LEU A 5 38.03 -0.16 -1.92
CA LEU A 5 38.27 -0.38 -3.36
C LEU A 5 36.98 -0.72 -4.13
N TRP A 6 35.91 -1.09 -3.42
CA TRP A 6 34.63 -1.54 -3.97
C TRP A 6 33.50 -0.54 -3.69
N ALA A 7 33.75 0.50 -2.91
CA ALA A 7 32.76 1.49 -2.54
C ALA A 7 32.60 2.50 -3.69
N ARG A 8 31.41 2.54 -4.31
CA ARG A 8 31.07 3.58 -5.31
C ARG A 8 31.13 5.00 -4.75
N TYR A 9 30.86 5.13 -3.46
CA TYR A 9 30.88 6.38 -2.74
C TYR A 9 31.44 6.13 -1.34
N VAL A 10 32.39 6.97 -0.94
CA VAL A 10 32.89 7.03 0.44
C VAL A 10 32.27 8.27 1.05
N LEU A 11 31.57 8.09 2.17
CA LEU A 11 30.91 9.17 2.87
C LEU A 11 31.91 10.24 3.31
N SER A 12 31.53 11.51 3.20
CA SER A 12 32.31 12.60 3.76
C SER A 12 32.26 12.57 5.29
N GLN A 13 33.20 13.26 5.92
CA GLN A 13 33.19 13.40 7.38
C GLN A 13 31.94 14.13 7.86
N GLU A 14 31.51 15.19 7.16
CA GLU A 14 30.27 15.92 7.47
C GLU A 14 29.03 15.04 7.39
N GLU A 15 28.94 14.15 6.39
CA GLU A 15 27.82 13.20 6.27
C GLU A 15 27.83 12.17 7.40
N GLY A 16 29.02 11.71 7.78
CA GLY A 16 29.21 10.84 8.95
C GLY A 16 28.73 11.52 10.24
N GLU A 17 29.22 12.73 10.49
CA GLU A 17 28.87 13.56 11.65
C GLU A 17 27.37 13.86 11.72
N ALA A 18 26.76 14.19 10.57
CA ALA A 18 25.32 14.40 10.48
C ALA A 18 24.53 13.16 10.92
N MET A 19 24.96 11.94 10.58
CA MET A 19 24.24 10.71 10.99
C MET A 19 24.38 10.39 12.48
N VAL A 20 25.49 10.78 13.11
CA VAL A 20 25.77 10.46 14.53
C VAL A 20 25.46 11.61 15.50
N ARG A 21 24.99 12.75 14.99
CA ARG A 21 24.60 13.90 15.82
C ARG A 21 23.60 13.52 16.93
N PRO A 22 23.55 14.22 18.07
CA PRO A 22 22.55 13.97 19.11
C PRO A 22 21.11 13.94 18.56
N VAL A 23 20.26 13.08 19.09
CA VAL A 23 18.84 12.98 18.69
C VAL A 23 18.05 14.10 19.33
N GLU A 24 17.27 14.82 18.53
CA GLU A 24 16.44 15.93 18.99
C GLU A 24 15.02 15.49 19.30
N ARG A 25 14.33 16.24 20.17
CA ARG A 25 12.94 15.97 20.55
C ARG A 25 11.99 15.94 19.36
N ASP A 26 12.15 16.86 18.42
CA ASP A 26 11.30 16.93 17.23
C ASP A 26 11.55 15.74 16.29
N GLU A 27 12.79 15.25 16.21
CA GLU A 27 13.12 14.03 15.47
C GLU A 27 12.39 12.81 16.05
N VAL A 28 12.35 12.69 17.39
CA VAL A 28 11.58 11.64 18.09
C VAL A 28 10.09 11.77 17.82
N LYS A 29 9.54 12.98 17.97
CA LYS A 29 8.12 13.24 17.73
C LYS A 29 7.74 12.87 16.31
N ASN A 30 8.50 13.33 15.33
CA ASN A 30 8.27 13.04 13.91
C ASN A 30 8.34 11.53 13.63
N ALA A 31 9.30 10.82 14.22
CA ALA A 31 9.42 9.37 14.06
C ALA A 31 8.17 8.62 14.57
N ILE A 32 7.61 9.03 15.72
CA ILE A 32 6.38 8.43 16.28
C ILE A 32 5.15 8.82 15.47
N PHE A 33 5.02 10.10 15.10
CA PHE A 33 3.86 10.63 14.39
C PHE A 33 3.75 10.11 12.95
N ASP A 34 4.87 9.76 12.33
CA ASP A 34 4.92 9.15 11.00
C ASP A 34 4.56 7.64 11.02
N ILE A 35 4.37 7.02 12.20
CA ILE A 35 3.83 5.65 12.28
C ILE A 35 2.30 5.71 12.23
N ALA A 36 1.68 4.97 11.32
CA ALA A 36 0.23 4.93 11.22
C ALA A 36 -0.42 4.37 12.50
N GLU A 37 -1.53 4.96 12.92
CA GLU A 37 -2.17 4.70 14.22
C GLU A 37 -2.82 3.32 14.32
N ASP A 38 -3.26 2.79 13.18
CA ASP A 38 -3.94 1.51 13.01
C ASP A 38 -2.99 0.31 12.95
N LYS A 39 -1.68 0.52 13.14
CA LYS A 39 -0.70 -0.57 13.15
C LYS A 39 -0.81 -1.39 14.43
N ALA A 40 -0.73 -2.71 14.26
CA ALA A 40 -0.72 -3.65 15.36
C ALA A 40 0.40 -3.32 16.38
N PRO A 41 0.07 -3.32 17.69
CA PRO A 41 1.04 -3.06 18.74
C PRO A 41 2.04 -4.21 18.87
N GLY A 42 3.10 -3.98 19.65
CA GLY A 42 3.98 -5.04 20.10
C GLY A 42 3.39 -5.76 21.32
N PRO A 43 4.17 -6.64 21.98
CA PRO A 43 3.74 -7.32 23.20
C PRO A 43 3.41 -6.39 24.39
N ASP A 44 3.80 -5.11 24.35
CA ASP A 44 3.41 -4.11 25.35
C ASP A 44 1.95 -3.63 25.23
N GLY A 45 1.28 -3.93 24.12
CA GLY A 45 -0.11 -3.56 23.86
C GLY A 45 -0.33 -2.09 23.45
N TYR A 46 0.72 -1.26 23.40
CA TYR A 46 0.58 0.16 23.05
C TYR A 46 0.75 0.39 21.55
N SER A 47 -0.26 1.01 20.93
CA SER A 47 -0.23 1.38 19.51
C SER A 47 0.38 2.77 19.30
N ALA A 48 0.70 3.11 18.06
CA ALA A 48 1.16 4.47 17.74
C ALA A 48 0.07 5.52 18.04
N GLY A 49 -1.21 5.16 17.88
CA GLY A 49 -2.34 6.04 18.24
C GLY A 49 -2.34 6.44 19.71
N PHE A 50 -2.03 5.50 20.62
CA PHE A 50 -1.86 5.80 22.05
C PHE A 50 -0.78 6.86 22.28
N TYR A 51 0.42 6.65 21.73
CA TYR A 51 1.55 7.57 21.91
C TYR A 51 1.31 8.95 21.33
N LYS A 52 0.60 9.05 20.20
CA LYS A 52 0.23 10.35 19.61
C LYS A 52 -0.79 11.09 20.47
N ALA A 53 -1.82 10.39 20.95
CA ALA A 53 -2.84 10.98 21.81
C ALA A 53 -2.28 11.41 23.17
N ALA A 54 -1.37 10.60 23.74
CA ALA A 54 -0.76 10.87 25.04
C ALA A 54 0.51 11.74 24.97
N TRP A 55 0.90 12.24 23.79
CA TRP A 55 2.18 12.93 23.58
C TRP A 55 2.40 14.12 24.54
N SER A 56 1.34 14.87 24.88
CA SER A 56 1.43 15.99 25.81
C SER A 56 1.75 15.57 27.25
N VAL A 57 1.53 14.30 27.60
CA VAL A 57 1.73 13.77 28.96
C VAL A 57 3.03 12.97 29.05
N ILE A 58 3.31 12.10 28.08
CA ILE A 58 4.45 11.16 28.14
C ILE A 58 5.58 11.49 27.14
N GLY A 59 5.43 12.56 26.36
CA GLY A 59 6.36 12.88 25.27
C GLY A 59 7.78 13.16 25.73
N GLU A 60 7.95 13.83 26.88
CA GLU A 60 9.28 14.13 27.43
C GLU A 60 10.00 12.86 27.85
N GLU A 61 9.33 11.98 28.61
CA GLU A 61 9.89 10.72 29.08
C GLU A 61 10.27 9.79 27.92
N LEU A 62 9.43 9.75 26.87
CA LEU A 62 9.74 8.99 25.65
C LEU A 62 10.97 9.55 24.94
N THR A 63 11.09 10.87 24.82
CA THR A 63 12.24 11.52 24.21
C THR A 63 13.51 11.22 25.00
N THR A 64 13.49 11.37 26.33
CA THR A 64 14.63 11.04 27.19
C THR A 64 15.03 9.57 27.06
N ALA A 65 14.06 8.64 27.06
CA ALA A 65 14.34 7.22 26.92
C ALA A 65 14.97 6.86 25.57
N ILE A 66 14.52 7.49 24.48
CA ILE A 66 15.11 7.27 23.15
C ILE A 66 16.51 7.89 23.07
N GLN A 67 16.71 9.11 23.59
CA GLN A 67 18.02 9.75 23.65
C GLN A 67 19.03 8.93 24.47
N ASP A 68 18.60 8.35 25.59
CA ASP A 68 19.42 7.45 26.41
C ASP A 68 19.87 6.22 25.61
N PHE A 69 18.99 5.63 24.80
CA PHE A 69 19.39 4.54 23.89
C PHE A 69 20.50 4.97 22.92
N PHE A 70 20.41 6.14 22.30
CA PHE A 70 21.44 6.62 21.36
C PHE A 70 22.76 7.01 22.05
N THR A 71 22.70 7.33 23.35
CA THR A 71 23.89 7.67 24.14
C THR A 71 24.58 6.42 24.69
N THR A 72 23.80 5.47 25.20
CA THR A 72 24.31 4.28 25.91
C THR A 72 24.42 3.05 25.03
N GLY A 73 23.69 2.99 23.92
CA GLY A 73 23.53 1.81 23.06
C GLY A 73 22.73 0.68 23.71
N LYS A 74 22.07 0.92 24.85
CA LYS A 74 21.35 -0.11 25.62
C LYS A 74 19.84 0.03 25.45
N LEU A 75 19.18 -1.10 25.17
CA LEU A 75 17.73 -1.18 25.09
C LEU A 75 17.19 -2.18 26.11
N LEU A 76 16.12 -1.81 26.82
CA LEU A 76 15.44 -2.71 27.75
C LEU A 76 14.88 -3.93 27.01
N LYS A 77 15.01 -5.11 27.62
CA LYS A 77 14.54 -6.38 27.04
C LYS A 77 13.05 -6.36 26.74
N GLN A 78 12.26 -5.72 27.60
CA GLN A 78 10.81 -5.57 27.45
C GLN A 78 10.47 -4.73 26.22
N VAL A 79 11.23 -3.67 25.94
CA VAL A 79 11.04 -2.81 24.76
C VAL A 79 11.46 -3.53 23.47
N ASN A 80 12.49 -4.38 23.54
CA ASN A 80 12.94 -5.22 22.41
C ASN A 80 12.07 -6.48 22.19
N ALA A 81 11.11 -6.76 23.08
CA ALA A 81 10.23 -7.92 22.94
C ALA A 81 9.38 -7.79 21.66
N THR A 82 9.21 -8.91 20.97
CA THR A 82 8.55 -8.96 19.65
C THR A 82 7.64 -10.17 19.59
N VAL A 83 6.41 -9.98 19.11
CA VAL A 83 5.49 -11.09 18.80
C VAL A 83 5.68 -11.48 17.34
N LEU A 84 5.91 -12.77 17.08
CA LEU A 84 5.98 -13.33 15.74
C LEU A 84 4.58 -13.77 15.28
N SER A 85 4.00 -13.02 14.35
CA SER A 85 2.73 -13.37 13.70
C SER A 85 3.00 -14.08 12.38
N LEU A 86 2.38 -15.24 12.16
CA LEU A 86 2.54 -16.03 10.94
C LEU A 86 1.41 -15.71 9.96
N ILE A 87 1.74 -15.05 8.85
CA ILE A 87 0.77 -14.78 7.78
C ILE A 87 0.90 -15.84 6.68
N PRO A 88 -0.18 -16.54 6.30
CA PRO A 88 -0.13 -17.54 5.23
C PRO A 88 0.20 -16.88 3.88
N LYS A 89 1.14 -17.45 3.11
CA LYS A 89 1.44 -17.01 1.72
C LYS A 89 0.49 -17.64 0.70
N VAL A 90 -0.12 -18.78 1.04
CA VAL A 90 -1.01 -19.59 0.20
C VAL A 90 -2.28 -19.94 0.98
N ALA A 91 -3.36 -20.31 0.29
CA ALA A 91 -4.67 -20.52 0.91
C ALA A 91 -4.68 -21.64 1.97
N ASN A 92 -3.94 -22.74 1.73
CA ASN A 92 -3.88 -23.90 2.62
C ASN A 92 -2.41 -24.24 2.91
N PRO A 93 -1.75 -23.51 3.82
CA PRO A 93 -0.36 -23.78 4.15
C PRO A 93 -0.26 -25.09 4.93
N THR A 94 0.59 -25.99 4.46
CA THR A 94 0.90 -27.30 5.06
C THR A 94 2.28 -27.34 5.70
N THR A 95 3.16 -26.39 5.33
CA THR A 95 4.53 -26.30 5.87
C THR A 95 4.84 -24.91 6.43
N VAL A 96 5.76 -24.82 7.40
CA VAL A 96 6.17 -23.54 8.00
C VAL A 96 6.77 -22.57 6.97
N ALA A 97 7.40 -23.08 5.90
CA ALA A 97 7.96 -22.26 4.82
C ALA A 97 6.91 -21.47 4.02
N GLU A 98 5.66 -21.94 4.04
CA GLU A 98 4.51 -21.29 3.39
C GLU A 98 3.93 -20.14 4.22
N PHE A 99 4.43 -19.92 5.43
CA PHE A 99 4.12 -18.73 6.21
C PHE A 99 5.17 -17.65 6.00
N ARG A 100 4.72 -16.40 6.06
CA ARG A 100 5.57 -15.22 6.18
C ARG A 100 5.54 -14.80 7.65
N PRO A 101 6.64 -14.94 8.40
CA PRO A 101 6.72 -14.37 9.73
C PRO A 101 6.72 -12.84 9.62
N ILE A 102 5.90 -12.20 10.45
CA ILE A 102 5.88 -10.76 10.66
C ILE A 102 6.18 -10.50 12.14
N SER A 103 7.22 -9.70 12.37
CA SER A 103 7.61 -9.25 13.69
C SER A 103 6.79 -8.04 14.11
N CYS A 104 5.90 -8.22 15.07
CA CYS A 104 5.17 -7.16 15.74
C CYS A 104 6.02 -6.61 16.90
N CYS A 105 6.85 -5.62 16.60
CA CYS A 105 7.70 -4.95 17.58
C CYS A 105 6.94 -3.82 18.30
N ASN A 106 7.38 -3.47 19.51
CA ASN A 106 6.88 -2.31 20.25
C ASN A 106 7.13 -1.00 19.49
N VAL A 107 6.30 0.01 19.72
CA VAL A 107 6.37 1.30 19.00
C VAL A 107 7.68 2.04 19.30
N LEU A 108 8.16 1.98 20.55
CA LEU A 108 9.46 2.55 20.93
C LEU A 108 10.62 2.00 20.09
N TYR A 109 10.68 0.68 19.89
CA TYR A 109 11.67 0.05 19.01
C TYR A 109 11.51 0.54 17.56
N LYS A 110 10.27 0.62 17.06
CA LYS A 110 9.98 1.13 15.72
C LYS A 110 10.41 2.59 15.56
N ALA A 111 10.24 3.43 16.59
CA ALA A 111 10.67 4.83 16.57
C ALA A 111 12.20 4.94 16.49
N ILE A 112 12.94 4.20 17.33
CA ILE A 112 14.41 4.17 17.31
C ILE A 112 14.93 3.77 15.92
N THR A 113 14.46 2.64 15.39
CA THR A 113 14.88 2.16 14.07
C THR A 113 14.52 3.14 12.95
N LYS A 114 13.38 3.85 13.07
CA LYS A 114 12.95 4.85 12.12
C LYS A 114 13.84 6.08 12.09
N ILE A 115 14.31 6.57 13.25
CA ILE A 115 15.29 7.67 13.35
C ILE A 115 16.58 7.28 12.62
N ILE A 116 17.09 6.05 12.87
CA ILE A 116 18.28 5.53 12.19
C ILE A 116 18.07 5.51 10.67
N VAL A 117 16.94 4.98 10.21
CA VAL A 117 16.61 4.93 8.77
C VAL A 117 16.53 6.32 8.16
N GLN A 118 15.86 7.27 8.80
CA GLN A 118 15.72 8.65 8.30
C GLN A 118 17.07 9.35 8.19
N ARG A 119 18.00 9.11 9.11
CA ARG A 119 19.36 9.65 9.03
C ARG A 119 20.17 9.03 7.90
N MET A 120 20.11 7.71 7.74
CA MET A 120 20.77 7.01 6.63
C MET A 120 20.19 7.37 5.27
N GLN A 121 18.90 7.71 5.21
CA GLN A 121 18.19 8.06 3.99
C GLN A 121 18.80 9.28 3.29
N GLY A 122 19.34 10.25 4.03
CA GLY A 122 19.95 11.46 3.46
C GLY A 122 21.17 11.20 2.56
N VAL A 123 21.84 10.07 2.74
CA VAL A 123 23.03 9.69 1.94
C VAL A 123 22.73 8.53 0.99
N MET A 124 21.55 7.91 1.10
CA MET A 124 21.25 6.66 0.42
C MET A 124 21.30 6.80 -1.10
N ASP A 125 20.82 7.92 -1.64
CA ASP A 125 20.85 8.20 -3.09
C ASP A 125 22.26 8.24 -3.70
N LYS A 126 23.28 8.57 -2.90
CA LYS A 126 24.69 8.61 -3.32
C LYS A 126 25.34 7.23 -3.32
N ILE A 127 24.87 6.35 -2.44
CA ILE A 127 25.42 5.01 -2.24
C ILE A 127 24.75 3.98 -3.17
N ILE A 128 23.45 4.09 -3.39
CA ILE A 128 22.70 3.13 -4.21
C ILE A 128 22.87 3.37 -5.70
N SER A 129 22.91 2.28 -6.46
CA SER A 129 22.93 2.36 -7.92
C SER A 129 21.62 2.93 -8.50
N PRO A 130 21.67 3.65 -9.64
CA PRO A 130 20.46 4.16 -10.30
C PRO A 130 19.37 3.10 -10.62
N PRO A 131 19.70 1.85 -11.00
CA PRO A 131 18.69 0.80 -11.24
C PRO A 131 18.01 0.25 -9.97
N GLN A 132 18.45 0.65 -8.78
CA GLN A 132 17.83 0.28 -7.51
C GLN A 132 16.64 1.19 -7.21
N ASN A 133 15.45 0.73 -7.59
CA ASN A 133 14.21 1.51 -7.52
C ASN A 133 13.29 1.14 -6.35
N ALA A 134 13.53 0.01 -5.67
CA ALA A 134 12.69 -0.42 -4.55
C ALA A 134 13.11 0.26 -3.25
N PHE A 135 12.13 0.72 -2.46
CA PHE A 135 12.32 1.35 -1.14
C PHE A 135 13.17 2.63 -1.13
N VAL A 136 13.24 3.32 -2.25
CA VAL A 136 13.90 4.63 -2.39
C VAL A 136 12.85 5.68 -2.70
N PRO A 137 12.79 6.81 -1.96
CA PRO A 137 11.86 7.89 -2.26
C PRO A 137 11.99 8.40 -3.69
N GLY A 138 10.87 8.78 -4.31
CA GLY A 138 10.85 9.29 -5.68
C GLY A 138 11.08 8.22 -6.77
N ARG A 139 11.56 7.02 -6.42
CA ARG A 139 11.73 5.90 -7.35
C ARG A 139 10.53 4.98 -7.29
N ARG A 140 10.02 4.59 -8.47
CA ARG A 140 8.89 3.69 -8.59
C ARG A 140 9.33 2.38 -9.22
N ILE A 141 8.87 1.27 -8.67
CA ILE A 141 9.11 -0.07 -9.24
C ILE A 141 8.59 -0.18 -10.68
N SER A 142 7.56 0.60 -11.04
CA SER A 142 7.04 0.71 -12.40
C SER A 142 8.09 1.12 -13.43
N ASN A 143 9.09 1.91 -13.04
CA ASN A 143 10.15 2.34 -13.96
C ASN A 143 11.01 1.15 -14.38
N ASN A 144 11.34 0.24 -13.45
CA ASN A 144 12.03 -1.01 -13.77
C ASN A 144 11.15 -1.98 -14.58
N ILE A 145 9.83 -1.94 -14.39
CA ILE A 145 8.90 -2.71 -15.24
C ILE A 145 8.95 -2.18 -16.68
N LEU A 146 8.86 -0.87 -16.90
CA LEU A 146 8.93 -0.27 -18.24
C LEU A 146 10.29 -0.54 -18.92
N LEU A 147 11.40 -0.33 -18.18
CA LEU A 147 12.73 -0.61 -18.69
C LEU A 147 12.87 -2.09 -19.06
N GLY A 148 12.47 -3.00 -18.18
CA GLY A 148 12.54 -4.42 -18.48
C GLY A 148 11.64 -4.83 -19.65
N GLN A 149 10.50 -4.17 -19.91
CA GLN A 149 9.67 -4.43 -21.09
C GLN A 149 10.46 -4.13 -22.37
N GLU A 150 11.14 -2.99 -22.39
CA GLU A 150 12.00 -2.62 -23.52
C GLU A 150 13.22 -3.55 -23.65
N LEU A 151 13.79 -4.00 -22.54
CA LEU A 151 14.91 -4.95 -22.58
C LEU A 151 14.48 -6.32 -23.08
N PHE A 152 13.32 -6.84 -22.64
CA PHE A 152 12.78 -8.12 -23.09
C PHE A 152 12.09 -8.04 -24.46
N HIS A 153 11.91 -6.83 -25.01
CA HIS A 153 11.28 -6.66 -26.32
C HIS A 153 12.03 -7.45 -27.40
N GLY A 154 11.28 -8.16 -28.23
CA GLY A 154 11.84 -8.93 -29.32
C GLY A 154 12.57 -10.22 -28.90
N TYR A 155 12.62 -10.64 -27.63
CA TYR A 155 13.23 -11.92 -27.21
C TYR A 155 12.69 -13.14 -27.99
N LYS A 156 11.48 -13.05 -28.53
CA LYS A 156 10.84 -14.09 -29.36
C LYS A 156 11.21 -14.03 -30.86
N ARG A 157 12.00 -13.06 -31.31
CA ARG A 157 12.39 -12.86 -32.72
C ARG A 157 13.77 -13.44 -33.00
N GLN A 158 13.89 -14.28 -34.03
CA GLN A 158 15.14 -14.98 -34.39
C GLN A 158 16.16 -14.12 -35.13
N HIS A 159 15.72 -13.10 -35.89
CA HIS A 159 16.62 -12.23 -36.69
C HIS A 159 17.41 -11.20 -35.86
N LEU A 160 17.19 -11.12 -34.56
CA LEU A 160 17.85 -10.15 -33.68
C LEU A 160 19.02 -10.80 -32.92
N PRO A 161 20.07 -10.05 -32.51
CA PRO A 161 21.29 -10.59 -31.91
C PRO A 161 21.07 -11.50 -30.67
N PRO A 162 21.81 -12.61 -30.50
CA PRO A 162 21.61 -13.53 -29.37
C PRO A 162 21.84 -12.83 -28.02
N ARG A 163 20.89 -13.01 -27.09
CA ARG A 163 20.81 -12.31 -25.80
C ARG A 163 20.22 -13.18 -24.68
N CYS A 164 20.63 -12.93 -23.45
CA CYS A 164 20.10 -13.63 -22.27
C CYS A 164 19.92 -12.67 -21.08
N ALA A 165 19.06 -13.10 -20.16
CA ALA A 165 18.84 -12.44 -18.88
C ALA A 165 18.97 -13.45 -17.74
N LEU A 166 19.60 -13.05 -16.65
CA LEU A 166 19.78 -13.86 -15.45
C LEU A 166 18.92 -13.27 -14.34
N LYS A 167 18.01 -14.05 -13.76
CA LYS A 167 17.32 -13.69 -12.54
C LYS A 167 18.09 -14.28 -11.36
N VAL A 168 18.67 -13.43 -10.53
CA VAL A 168 19.42 -13.79 -9.32
C VAL A 168 18.76 -13.13 -8.12
N LEU A 169 18.73 -13.80 -6.97
CA LEU A 169 18.38 -13.13 -5.72
C LEU A 169 19.68 -12.53 -5.15
N HIS A 170 19.76 -11.20 -5.03
CA HIS A 170 20.81 -10.42 -4.31
C HIS A 170 21.66 -9.46 -5.16
N LEU A 171 21.90 -8.29 -4.57
CA LEU A 171 22.60 -7.14 -5.12
C LEU A 171 24.03 -7.08 -4.58
N LEU A 172 25.03 -7.18 -5.46
CA LEU A 172 26.37 -6.54 -5.34
C LEU A 172 27.33 -6.92 -6.49
N LEU A 173 26.81 -7.28 -7.68
CA LEU A 173 27.63 -7.69 -8.85
C LEU A 173 28.18 -6.51 -9.67
N LEU A 174 27.94 -5.26 -9.25
CA LEU A 174 27.86 -4.13 -10.19
C LEU A 174 29.21 -3.55 -10.60
N GLN A 175 30.25 -3.65 -9.78
CA GLN A 175 31.53 -2.96 -10.03
C GLN A 175 32.44 -3.72 -11.00
N ARG A 176 32.44 -5.06 -10.96
CA ARG A 176 33.35 -5.88 -11.78
C ARG A 176 32.97 -5.87 -13.26
N ILE A 177 31.67 -5.76 -13.55
CA ILE A 177 31.13 -5.70 -14.91
C ILE A 177 31.52 -4.39 -15.60
N GLU A 178 31.60 -3.27 -14.86
CA GLU A 178 32.02 -1.97 -15.40
C GLU A 178 33.53 -1.89 -15.72
N GLN A 179 34.35 -2.78 -15.14
CA GLN A 179 35.82 -2.78 -15.27
C GLN A 179 36.36 -3.86 -16.22
N SER A 180 35.50 -4.62 -16.89
CA SER A 180 35.89 -5.73 -17.75
C SER A 180 35.73 -5.36 -19.22
N ASP A 181 36.82 -5.34 -19.98
CA ASP A 181 36.81 -5.12 -21.43
C ASP A 181 36.20 -6.30 -22.21
N SER A 182 36.12 -7.48 -21.60
CA SER A 182 35.59 -8.70 -22.22
C SER A 182 34.09 -8.88 -22.04
N PHE A 183 33.43 -8.09 -21.18
CA PHE A 183 31.99 -8.19 -20.98
C PHE A 183 31.21 -7.49 -22.10
N GLN A 184 30.30 -8.23 -22.75
CA GLN A 184 29.49 -7.69 -23.84
C GLN A 184 28.06 -7.38 -23.35
N PHE A 185 27.73 -6.10 -23.39
CA PHE A 185 26.41 -5.60 -23.00
C PHE A 185 25.32 -6.12 -23.95
N HIS A 186 24.10 -6.18 -23.42
CA HIS A 186 22.92 -6.28 -24.27
C HIS A 186 22.89 -5.08 -25.25
N TRP A 187 22.60 -5.31 -26.53
CA TRP A 187 22.73 -4.29 -27.59
C TRP A 187 21.95 -2.98 -27.33
N ARG A 188 20.78 -3.04 -26.68
CA ARG A 188 20.00 -1.85 -26.27
C ARG A 188 20.58 -1.12 -25.05
N CYS A 189 21.53 -1.76 -24.37
CA CYS A 189 22.12 -1.30 -23.13
C CYS A 189 23.57 -0.84 -23.30
N THR A 190 24.17 -1.03 -24.47
CA THR A 190 25.59 -0.73 -24.70
C THR A 190 25.90 0.74 -24.44
N GLU A 191 25.09 1.66 -24.96
CA GLU A 191 25.28 3.10 -24.76
C GLU A 191 25.06 3.53 -23.30
N MET A 192 24.06 2.94 -22.62
CA MET A 192 23.73 3.26 -21.23
C MET A 192 24.54 2.46 -20.20
N LYS A 193 25.39 1.52 -20.65
CA LYS A 193 26.07 0.51 -19.83
C LYS A 193 25.13 -0.20 -18.83
N LEU A 194 23.87 -0.44 -19.22
CA LEU A 194 22.83 -0.97 -18.34
C LEU A 194 22.80 -2.50 -18.37
N PHE A 195 23.31 -3.16 -17.33
CA PHE A 195 23.35 -4.62 -17.28
C PHE A 195 22.48 -5.21 -16.16
N ASN A 196 21.83 -4.38 -15.34
CA ASN A 196 21.02 -4.87 -14.22
C ASN A 196 19.73 -4.07 -13.98
N LEU A 197 18.69 -4.74 -13.46
CA LEU A 197 17.47 -4.15 -12.92
C LEU A 197 17.17 -4.78 -11.55
N CYS A 198 16.85 -3.96 -10.55
CA CYS A 198 16.66 -4.44 -9.18
C CYS A 198 15.19 -4.31 -8.75
N PHE A 199 14.61 -5.40 -8.27
CA PHE A 199 13.24 -5.51 -7.76
C PHE A 199 13.28 -6.00 -6.31
N ALA A 200 13.57 -5.09 -5.38
CA ALA A 200 13.75 -5.43 -3.96
C ALA A 200 14.76 -6.58 -3.77
N ASN A 201 14.27 -7.81 -3.60
CA ASN A 201 15.09 -8.99 -3.40
C ASN A 201 15.55 -9.65 -4.72
N ASP A 202 14.84 -9.41 -5.82
CA ASP A 202 15.14 -9.99 -7.14
C ASP A 202 16.05 -9.05 -7.94
N LEU A 203 17.11 -9.58 -8.53
CA LEU A 203 18.01 -8.92 -9.46
C LEU A 203 17.86 -9.56 -10.84
N LEU A 204 17.63 -8.76 -11.86
CA LEU A 204 17.75 -9.20 -13.25
C LEU A 204 19.05 -8.65 -13.82
N LEU A 205 19.90 -9.52 -14.36
CA LEU A 205 21.10 -9.17 -15.11
C LEU A 205 20.89 -9.42 -16.59
N PHE A 206 21.50 -8.63 -17.46
CA PHE A 206 21.39 -8.72 -18.91
C PHE A 206 22.77 -8.73 -19.54
N CYS A 207 23.01 -9.66 -20.46
CA CYS A 207 24.22 -9.69 -21.27
C CYS A 207 23.95 -10.28 -22.66
N LYS A 208 24.95 -10.18 -23.53
CA LYS A 208 24.96 -10.94 -24.78
C LYS A 208 25.00 -12.44 -24.46
N ALA A 209 24.21 -13.24 -25.19
CA ALA A 209 24.20 -14.69 -24.98
C ALA A 209 25.42 -15.33 -25.64
N GLU A 210 26.55 -15.24 -24.94
CA GLU A 210 27.85 -15.75 -25.33
C GLU A 210 28.53 -16.36 -24.11
N GLU A 211 29.30 -17.43 -24.33
CA GLU A 211 29.92 -18.20 -23.25
C GLU A 211 30.80 -17.34 -22.34
N GLN A 212 31.65 -16.49 -22.91
CA GLN A 212 32.55 -15.63 -22.15
C GLN A 212 31.79 -14.68 -21.20
N SER A 213 30.67 -14.10 -21.67
CA SER A 213 29.83 -13.21 -20.85
C SER A 213 29.13 -13.94 -19.70
N VAL A 214 28.76 -15.20 -19.93
CA VAL A 214 28.10 -16.04 -18.92
C VAL A 214 29.08 -16.61 -17.89
N ILE A 215 30.28 -17.02 -18.32
CA ILE A 215 31.40 -17.39 -17.44
C ILE A 215 31.73 -16.23 -16.51
N PHE A 216 31.80 -15.02 -17.06
CA PHE A 216 32.06 -13.82 -16.28
C PHE A 216 31.03 -13.61 -15.16
N PHE A 217 29.73 -13.78 -15.45
CA PHE A 217 28.68 -13.71 -14.42
C PHE A 217 28.84 -14.77 -13.34
N ARG A 218 29.14 -16.01 -13.72
CA ARG A 218 29.39 -17.10 -12.75
C ARG A 218 30.55 -16.75 -11.81
N ASP A 219 31.66 -16.27 -12.37
CA ASP A 219 32.87 -15.98 -11.59
C ASP A 219 32.68 -14.74 -10.71
N ALA A 220 31.93 -13.74 -11.19
CA ALA A 220 31.53 -12.59 -10.39
C ALA A 220 30.62 -12.99 -9.21
N LEU A 221 29.66 -13.90 -9.44
CA LEU A 221 28.79 -14.45 -8.39
C LEU A 221 29.58 -15.25 -7.35
N ARG A 222 30.57 -16.02 -7.79
CA ARG A 222 31.42 -16.82 -6.90
C ARG A 222 32.29 -15.95 -6.00
N VAL A 223 33.02 -14.99 -6.58
CA VAL A 223 33.85 -14.07 -5.79
C VAL A 223 33.01 -13.25 -4.82
N PHE A 224 31.80 -12.84 -5.24
CA PHE A 224 30.87 -12.21 -4.33
C PHE A 224 30.52 -13.10 -3.12
N ALA A 225 30.20 -14.37 -3.37
CA ALA A 225 29.86 -15.31 -2.30
C ALA A 225 31.04 -15.54 -1.34
N GLU A 226 32.26 -15.64 -1.88
CA GLU A 226 33.49 -15.78 -1.10
C GLU A 226 33.77 -14.54 -0.22
N LEU A 227 33.51 -13.33 -0.72
CA LEU A 227 33.80 -12.07 -0.01
C LEU A 227 32.72 -11.65 0.99
N SER A 228 31.45 -11.87 0.65
CA SER A 228 30.33 -11.37 1.44
C SER A 228 29.71 -12.45 2.35
N GLY A 229 29.86 -13.74 1.99
CA GLY A 229 29.26 -14.89 2.66
C GLY A 229 28.01 -15.47 1.99
N PRO A 230 27.02 -14.66 1.54
CA PRO A 230 25.83 -15.14 0.85
C PRO A 230 26.10 -15.78 -0.52
N HIS A 231 25.53 -16.97 -0.73
CA HIS A 231 25.57 -17.67 -2.01
C HIS A 231 24.26 -17.51 -2.78
N ALA A 232 24.35 -17.41 -4.11
CA ALA A 232 23.17 -17.38 -4.97
C ALA A 232 22.35 -18.67 -4.80
N ASN A 233 21.04 -18.53 -4.59
CA ASN A 233 20.16 -19.69 -4.46
C ASN A 233 19.90 -20.29 -5.85
N VAL A 234 20.54 -21.41 -6.15
CA VAL A 234 20.44 -22.10 -7.45
C VAL A 234 19.00 -22.50 -7.77
N ASN A 235 18.21 -22.88 -6.77
CA ASN A 235 16.81 -23.30 -6.95
C ASN A 235 15.86 -22.13 -7.25
N LYS A 236 16.25 -20.89 -6.92
CA LYS A 236 15.45 -19.68 -7.18
C LYS A 236 16.01 -18.83 -8.32
N SER A 237 17.25 -19.10 -8.74
CA SER A 237 17.92 -18.36 -9.81
C SER A 237 17.58 -18.98 -11.15
N GLN A 238 17.35 -18.14 -12.16
CA GLN A 238 16.87 -18.57 -13.47
C GLN A 238 17.65 -17.92 -14.60
N LEU A 239 17.94 -18.69 -15.65
CA LEU A 239 18.50 -18.18 -16.90
C LEU A 239 17.40 -18.12 -17.97
N ILE A 240 17.21 -16.95 -18.57
CA ILE A 240 16.22 -16.69 -19.61
C ILE A 240 16.98 -16.41 -20.92
N LEU A 241 16.77 -17.25 -21.93
CA LEU A 241 17.40 -17.08 -23.25
C LEU A 241 16.42 -16.51 -24.28
N SER A 242 16.93 -15.68 -25.18
CA SER A 242 16.20 -15.30 -26.40
C SER A 242 16.15 -16.45 -27.41
N LYS A 243 15.16 -16.43 -28.31
CA LYS A 243 15.05 -17.45 -29.37
C LYS A 243 16.26 -17.48 -30.31
N SER A 244 16.92 -16.34 -30.55
CA SER A 244 18.14 -16.29 -31.38
C SER A 244 19.36 -16.91 -30.70
N ALA A 245 19.34 -17.08 -29.38
CA ALA A 245 20.38 -17.77 -28.61
C ALA A 245 20.20 -19.30 -28.53
N SER A 246 19.22 -19.87 -29.26
CA SER A 246 18.99 -21.32 -29.28
C SER A 246 20.23 -22.16 -29.61
N PRO A 247 21.13 -21.76 -30.54
CA PRO A 247 22.32 -22.55 -30.87
C PRO A 247 23.30 -22.74 -29.71
N VAL A 248 23.44 -21.72 -28.83
CA VAL A 248 24.38 -21.73 -27.70
C VAL A 248 23.72 -22.20 -26.39
N ARG A 249 22.44 -22.59 -26.43
CA ARG A 249 21.62 -22.90 -25.26
C ARG A 249 22.27 -23.91 -24.31
N GLN A 250 22.63 -25.09 -24.81
CA GLN A 250 23.16 -26.18 -23.97
C GLN A 250 24.45 -25.76 -23.26
N GLN A 251 25.32 -25.05 -23.96
CA GLN A 251 26.58 -24.54 -23.44
C GLN A 251 26.37 -23.54 -22.30
N LEU A 252 25.48 -22.56 -22.47
CA LEU A 252 25.25 -21.52 -21.44
C LEU A 252 24.61 -22.10 -20.18
N PHE A 253 23.71 -23.08 -20.31
CA PHE A 253 23.12 -23.77 -19.15
C PHE A 253 24.15 -24.63 -18.40
N ALA A 254 25.07 -25.28 -19.12
CA ALA A 254 26.15 -26.06 -18.50
C ALA A 254 27.11 -25.17 -17.68
N VAL A 255 27.34 -23.93 -18.10
CA VAL A 255 28.23 -22.99 -17.38
C VAL A 255 27.62 -22.50 -16.07
N LEU A 256 26.33 -22.16 -16.04
CA LEU A 256 25.68 -21.55 -14.85
C LEU A 256 25.01 -22.56 -13.92
N GLY A 257 24.51 -23.68 -14.44
CA GLY A 257 23.76 -24.68 -13.66
C GLY A 257 22.40 -24.20 -13.14
N PHE A 258 21.87 -23.07 -13.64
CA PHE A 258 20.57 -22.54 -13.22
C PHE A 258 19.42 -23.15 -14.02
N GLN A 259 18.22 -23.12 -13.45
CA GLN A 259 17.02 -23.56 -14.17
C GLN A 259 16.65 -22.58 -15.29
N GLU A 260 15.99 -23.09 -16.33
CA GLU A 260 15.45 -22.22 -17.37
C GLU A 260 14.28 -21.40 -16.82
N GLY A 261 14.37 -20.09 -16.99
CA GLY A 261 13.32 -19.16 -16.62
C GLY A 261 12.37 -18.89 -17.78
N VAL A 262 11.11 -18.64 -17.43
CA VAL A 262 10.13 -18.06 -18.36
C VAL A 262 10.26 -16.54 -18.29
N LEU A 263 10.12 -15.87 -19.43
CA LEU A 263 10.01 -14.41 -19.49
C LEU A 263 8.98 -13.93 -18.45
N PRO A 264 9.35 -13.06 -17.50
CA PRO A 264 8.38 -12.48 -16.60
C PRO A 264 7.29 -11.80 -17.44
N ALA A 265 6.03 -11.97 -17.04
CA ALA A 265 4.90 -11.35 -17.72
C ALA A 265 4.96 -9.83 -17.52
N MET A 266 5.75 -9.17 -18.36
CA MET A 266 5.97 -7.73 -18.30
C MET A 266 4.81 -7.04 -19.03
N THR A 267 3.72 -6.87 -18.29
CA THR A 267 2.54 -6.00 -18.47
C THR A 267 1.76 -6.08 -19.79
N PHE A 268 0.43 -6.25 -19.64
CA PHE A 268 -0.60 -6.26 -20.66
C PHE A 268 -0.46 -5.11 -21.66
N ILE A 269 -0.08 -5.43 -22.90
CA ILE A 269 -0.34 -4.54 -24.03
C ILE A 269 -1.83 -4.70 -24.36
N LEU A 270 -2.67 -3.84 -23.77
CA LEU A 270 -4.04 -3.72 -24.25
C LEU A 270 -3.98 -3.18 -25.69
N PRO A 271 -4.61 -3.85 -26.67
CA PRO A 271 -4.69 -3.34 -28.03
C PRO A 271 -5.16 -1.87 -28.03
N LYS A 272 -4.61 -1.04 -28.92
CA LYS A 272 -5.00 0.39 -29.01
C LYS A 272 -6.52 0.57 -29.09
N GLY A 273 -7.22 -0.36 -29.76
CA GLY A 273 -8.69 -0.40 -29.81
C GLY A 273 -9.35 -0.59 -28.45
N THR A 274 -8.81 -1.48 -27.60
CA THR A 274 -9.28 -1.73 -26.24
C THR A 274 -9.06 -0.53 -25.33
N LEU A 275 -7.89 0.11 -25.39
CA LEU A 275 -7.63 1.36 -24.66
C LEU A 275 -8.57 2.48 -25.10
N LYS A 276 -8.80 2.63 -26.41
CA LYS A 276 -9.74 3.61 -26.96
C LYS A 276 -11.18 3.34 -26.52
N ALA A 277 -11.59 2.07 -26.46
CA ALA A 277 -12.91 1.65 -25.99
C ALA A 277 -13.10 1.90 -24.48
N ILE A 278 -12.09 1.59 -23.66
CA ILE A 278 -12.10 1.88 -22.21
C ILE A 278 -12.16 3.38 -21.98
N ALA A 279 -11.28 4.16 -22.61
CA ALA A 279 -11.27 5.62 -22.50
C ALA A 279 -12.58 6.24 -23.01
N ALA A 280 -13.19 5.69 -24.06
CA ALA A 280 -14.50 6.11 -24.55
C ALA A 280 -15.62 5.81 -23.54
N ARG A 281 -15.63 4.63 -22.91
CA ARG A 281 -16.59 4.29 -21.84
C ARG A 281 -16.40 5.19 -20.61
N MET A 282 -15.16 5.44 -20.19
CA MET A 282 -14.86 6.34 -19.07
C MET A 282 -15.25 7.78 -19.38
N ARG A 283 -14.94 8.28 -20.59
CA ARG A 283 -15.40 9.62 -21.01
C ARG A 283 -16.92 9.71 -21.05
N LYS A 284 -17.62 8.73 -21.64
CA LYS A 284 -19.09 8.70 -21.68
C LYS A 284 -19.71 8.62 -20.28
N PHE A 285 -19.06 7.93 -19.35
CA PHE A 285 -19.48 7.87 -17.94
C PHE A 285 -19.25 9.21 -17.23
N LEU A 286 -18.11 9.85 -17.45
CA LEU A 286 -17.72 11.12 -16.81
C LEU A 286 -18.39 12.36 -17.44
N SER A 287 -18.79 12.29 -18.71
CA SER A 287 -19.36 13.41 -19.48
C SER A 287 -20.89 13.50 -19.43
N GLN A 288 -21.56 12.73 -18.56
CA GLN A 288 -23.00 12.83 -18.32
C GLN A 288 -23.34 13.88 -17.25
N GLY A 289 -22.55 14.96 -17.16
CA GLY A 289 -22.78 16.08 -16.24
C GLY A 289 -23.07 17.34 -17.02
N GLY A 290 -24.17 18.03 -16.69
CA GLY A 290 -24.54 19.32 -17.25
C GLY A 290 -23.41 20.34 -17.14
N SER A 291 -23.27 21.14 -18.19
CA SER A 291 -22.27 22.18 -18.34
C SER A 291 -22.48 23.29 -17.31
N ASP A 292 -21.83 23.18 -16.15
CA ASP A 292 -21.13 24.29 -15.51
C ASP A 292 -20.28 23.80 -14.33
N SER A 293 -19.02 24.23 -14.30
CA SER A 293 -17.95 23.93 -13.33
C SER A 293 -17.29 22.53 -13.40
N GLY A 294 -16.21 22.45 -14.20
CA GLY A 294 -14.88 21.98 -13.80
C GLY A 294 -14.62 20.61 -13.15
N VAL A 295 -15.63 19.81 -12.83
CA VAL A 295 -15.48 18.46 -12.28
C VAL A 295 -16.54 17.58 -12.93
N ALA A 296 -16.12 16.50 -13.57
CA ALA A 296 -17.03 15.48 -14.09
C ALA A 296 -17.94 14.96 -12.96
N LYS A 297 -19.14 15.52 -12.87
CA LYS A 297 -20.20 15.19 -11.92
C LYS A 297 -21.35 14.61 -12.73
N VAL A 298 -21.58 13.30 -12.66
CA VAL A 298 -22.94 12.82 -12.95
C VAL A 298 -23.80 13.42 -11.84
N ALA A 299 -24.72 14.34 -12.17
CA ALA A 299 -25.52 14.99 -11.15
C ALA A 299 -26.43 13.94 -10.49
N TRP A 300 -26.61 14.00 -9.18
CA TRP A 300 -27.46 13.05 -8.45
C TRP A 300 -28.89 12.99 -9.01
N SER A 301 -29.39 14.13 -9.51
CA SER A 301 -30.67 14.29 -10.22
C SER A 301 -30.79 13.46 -11.51
N ASP A 302 -29.67 13.10 -12.13
CA ASP A 302 -29.65 12.37 -13.40
C ASP A 302 -29.70 10.85 -13.18
N VAL A 303 -29.31 10.39 -11.99
CA VAL A 303 -29.24 8.97 -11.61
C VAL A 303 -30.42 8.57 -10.73
N CYS A 304 -30.82 9.44 -9.81
CA CYS A 304 -31.84 9.21 -8.81
C CYS A 304 -32.91 10.30 -8.86
N ARG A 305 -34.14 9.98 -8.45
CA ARG A 305 -35.12 11.00 -8.07
C ARG A 305 -34.57 11.85 -6.90
N PRO A 306 -35.10 13.07 -6.67
CA PRO A 306 -34.75 13.88 -5.51
C PRO A 306 -34.73 13.06 -4.21
N LEU A 307 -33.87 13.42 -3.26
CA LEU A 307 -33.70 12.69 -1.99
C LEU A 307 -35.03 12.61 -1.21
N GLU A 308 -35.85 13.65 -1.34
CA GLU A 308 -37.21 13.79 -0.81
C GLU A 308 -38.20 12.76 -1.38
N GLU A 309 -37.95 12.24 -2.59
CA GLU A 309 -38.73 11.16 -3.24
C GLU A 309 -38.15 9.76 -2.97
N GLY A 310 -37.26 9.63 -1.98
CA GLY A 310 -36.66 8.34 -1.59
C GLY A 310 -35.46 7.89 -2.44
N GLY A 311 -34.93 8.75 -3.32
CA GLY A 311 -33.70 8.50 -4.05
C GLY A 311 -33.73 7.26 -4.97
N GLN A 312 -34.92 6.87 -5.46
CA GLN A 312 -35.04 5.74 -6.38
C GLN A 312 -34.49 6.11 -7.78
N VAL A 313 -33.78 5.17 -8.42
CA VAL A 313 -33.33 5.32 -9.80
C VAL A 313 -34.54 5.45 -10.73
N ARG A 314 -34.52 6.44 -11.63
CA ARG A 314 -35.57 6.62 -12.65
C ARG A 314 -35.69 5.31 -13.44
N SER A 315 -36.87 4.69 -13.39
CA SER A 315 -37.08 3.23 -13.50
C SER A 315 -36.72 2.56 -14.83
N ASN A 316 -36.13 3.25 -15.81
CA ASN A 316 -35.72 2.67 -17.09
C ASN A 316 -34.23 2.82 -17.44
N SER A 317 -33.39 3.48 -16.62
CA SER A 317 -31.95 3.57 -16.87
C SER A 317 -31.16 2.62 -15.96
N GLY A 318 -30.58 1.56 -16.54
CA GLY A 318 -29.66 0.65 -15.84
C GLY A 318 -29.88 -0.82 -16.18
N SER A 319 -28.83 -1.63 -16.04
CA SER A 319 -28.91 -3.08 -16.32
C SER A 319 -29.84 -3.77 -15.30
N TRP A 320 -30.42 -4.91 -15.70
CA TRP A 320 -31.30 -5.71 -14.86
C TRP A 320 -30.67 -6.06 -13.50
N SER A 321 -29.35 -6.31 -13.46
CA SER A 321 -28.60 -6.61 -12.23
C SER A 321 -28.58 -5.43 -11.26
N TRP A 322 -28.33 -4.21 -11.75
CA TRP A 322 -28.39 -3.00 -10.91
C TRP A 322 -29.79 -2.79 -10.36
N ARG A 323 -30.84 -3.00 -11.17
CA ARG A 323 -32.23 -2.94 -10.70
C ARG A 323 -32.53 -3.98 -9.62
N LYS A 324 -31.98 -5.19 -9.74
CA LYS A 324 -32.15 -6.24 -8.73
C LYS A 324 -31.46 -5.87 -7.42
N ILE A 325 -30.18 -5.46 -7.47
CA ILE A 325 -29.42 -5.02 -6.29
C ILE A 325 -30.13 -3.86 -5.58
N LEU A 326 -30.63 -2.88 -6.33
CA LEU A 326 -31.37 -1.75 -5.77
C LEU A 326 -32.75 -2.15 -5.21
N LYS A 327 -33.45 -3.11 -5.82
CA LYS A 327 -34.69 -3.69 -5.24
C LYS A 327 -34.42 -4.40 -3.91
N PHE A 328 -33.26 -5.04 -3.76
CA PHE A 328 -32.86 -5.66 -2.49
C PHE A 328 -32.45 -4.65 -1.42
N ARG A 329 -32.24 -3.36 -1.75
CA ARG A 329 -31.86 -2.33 -0.77
C ARG A 329 -32.83 -2.26 0.40
N ASN A 330 -34.14 -2.31 0.15
CA ASN A 330 -35.14 -2.25 1.22
C ASN A 330 -35.10 -3.49 2.13
N HIS A 331 -34.84 -4.67 1.57
CA HIS A 331 -34.63 -5.89 2.36
C HIS A 331 -33.31 -5.83 3.13
N ILE A 332 -32.25 -5.27 2.56
CA ILE A 332 -30.96 -5.12 3.25
C ILE A 332 -31.08 -4.11 4.40
N LEU A 333 -31.77 -2.98 4.20
CA LEU A 333 -32.04 -2.00 5.25
C LEU A 333 -32.79 -2.61 6.44
N SER A 334 -33.73 -3.55 6.21
CA SER A 334 -34.44 -4.23 7.30
C SER A 334 -33.61 -5.23 8.11
N VAL A 335 -32.40 -5.60 7.65
CA VAL A 335 -31.48 -6.49 8.39
C VAL A 335 -30.22 -5.77 8.89
N VAL A 336 -30.10 -4.48 8.63
CA VAL A 336 -29.00 -3.65 9.16
C VAL A 336 -29.40 -3.14 10.53
N SER A 337 -28.59 -3.46 11.55
CA SER A 337 -28.75 -2.93 12.90
C SER A 337 -28.17 -1.51 12.98
N TYR A 338 -28.97 -0.57 13.48
CA TYR A 338 -28.59 0.82 13.69
C TYR A 338 -28.31 1.06 15.18
N HIS A 339 -27.25 1.81 15.49
CA HIS A 339 -26.96 2.29 16.85
C HIS A 339 -26.80 3.81 16.81
N VAL A 340 -27.53 4.52 17.67
CA VAL A 340 -27.57 5.98 17.69
C VAL A 340 -26.41 6.52 18.55
N GLY A 341 -25.61 7.43 17.99
CA GLY A 341 -24.52 8.14 18.68
C GLY A 341 -25.00 9.37 19.46
N SER A 342 -24.20 10.46 19.52
CA SER A 342 -24.56 11.68 20.26
C SER A 342 -25.78 12.46 19.71
N GLY A 343 -26.24 12.13 18.50
CA GLY A 343 -27.41 12.77 17.89
C GLY A 343 -27.21 14.20 17.37
N GLU A 344 -26.10 14.87 17.71
CA GLU A 344 -25.87 16.30 17.40
C GLU A 344 -25.80 16.63 15.90
N ARG A 345 -25.42 15.66 15.06
CA ARG A 345 -25.28 15.86 13.60
C ARG A 345 -26.46 15.34 12.80
N PHE A 346 -27.42 14.69 13.43
CA PHE A 346 -28.57 14.07 12.79
C PHE A 346 -29.82 14.91 13.01
N LEU A 347 -30.52 15.27 11.93
CA LEU A 347 -31.84 15.87 12.01
C LEU A 347 -32.86 14.82 12.40
N LEU A 348 -33.62 15.10 13.46
CA LEU A 348 -34.62 14.21 14.03
C LEU A 348 -35.65 13.76 12.99
N TRP A 349 -36.12 14.68 12.17
CA TRP A 349 -37.23 14.44 11.25
C TRP A 349 -36.80 13.91 9.88
N HIS A 350 -35.62 14.35 9.42
CA HIS A 350 -35.18 14.19 8.03
C HIS A 350 -34.19 13.05 7.81
N ASP A 351 -33.39 12.69 8.82
CA ASP A 351 -32.39 11.66 8.65
C ASP A 351 -32.91 10.26 9.02
N PRO A 352 -32.45 9.19 8.35
CA PRO A 352 -32.94 7.83 8.54
C PRO A 352 -32.26 7.13 9.73
N TRP A 353 -32.42 7.68 10.94
CA TRP A 353 -31.87 7.09 12.17
C TRP A 353 -32.82 6.06 12.82
N HIS A 354 -34.10 6.11 12.48
CA HIS A 354 -35.16 5.25 13.02
C HIS A 354 -35.48 4.08 12.06
N PRO A 355 -35.88 2.88 12.53
CA PRO A 355 -36.26 1.76 11.67
C PRO A 355 -37.38 2.06 10.67
N LEU A 356 -38.24 3.04 10.98
CA LEU A 356 -39.30 3.52 10.09
C LEU A 356 -38.78 4.41 8.94
N GLY A 357 -37.48 4.69 8.87
CA GLY A 357 -36.88 5.66 7.96
C GLY A 357 -37.02 7.10 8.49
N PRO A 358 -36.86 8.12 7.61
CA PRO A 358 -37.08 9.52 7.98
C PRO A 358 -38.50 9.73 8.51
N LEU A 359 -38.63 10.15 9.77
CA LEU A 359 -39.92 10.27 10.45
C LEU A 359 -40.88 11.22 9.73
N ILE A 360 -40.37 12.28 9.09
CA ILE A 360 -41.20 13.24 8.36
C ILE A 360 -41.96 12.61 7.17
N HIS A 361 -41.47 11.52 6.59
CA HIS A 361 -42.15 10.85 5.48
C HIS A 361 -43.38 10.08 5.94
N ARG A 362 -43.34 9.51 7.16
CA ARG A 362 -44.44 8.72 7.73
C ARG A 362 -45.37 9.59 8.59
N PHE A 363 -44.82 10.62 9.21
CA PHE A 363 -45.51 11.55 10.09
C PHE A 363 -45.30 13.00 9.62
N PRO A 364 -45.89 13.41 8.47
CA PRO A 364 -45.66 14.74 7.90
C PRO A 364 -46.17 15.89 8.78
N ARG A 365 -47.14 15.62 9.66
CA ARG A 365 -47.62 16.57 10.69
C ARG A 365 -46.95 16.38 12.06
N GLY A 366 -46.01 15.44 12.17
CA GLY A 366 -45.30 15.09 13.41
C GLY A 366 -44.70 16.29 14.14
N PRO A 367 -43.97 17.20 13.47
CA PRO A 367 -43.37 18.37 14.14
C PRO A 367 -44.38 19.25 14.87
N SER A 368 -45.56 19.47 14.27
CA SER A 368 -46.62 20.28 14.86
C SER A 368 -47.43 19.54 15.93
N VAL A 369 -47.57 18.22 15.81
CA VAL A 369 -48.36 17.39 16.74
C VAL A 369 -47.55 17.03 17.98
N ILE A 370 -46.27 16.70 17.82
CA ILE A 370 -45.36 16.30 18.90
C ILE A 370 -44.71 17.52 19.56
N GLY A 371 -44.71 18.67 18.89
CA GLY A 371 -44.18 19.93 19.42
C GLY A 371 -42.65 20.05 19.34
N ILE A 372 -41.99 19.20 18.54
CA ILE A 372 -40.54 19.30 18.30
C ILE A 372 -40.32 20.00 16.95
N PRO A 373 -39.49 21.05 16.88
CA PRO A 373 -39.22 21.79 15.64
C PRO A 373 -38.76 20.89 14.49
N LEU A 374 -39.14 21.24 13.25
CA LEU A 374 -38.74 20.48 12.05
C LEU A 374 -37.21 20.40 11.87
N ALA A 375 -36.50 21.43 12.34
CA ALA A 375 -35.04 21.51 12.28
C ALA A 375 -34.33 20.88 13.50
N ALA A 376 -35.06 20.27 14.43
CA ALA A 376 -34.50 19.69 15.64
C ALA A 376 -33.47 18.60 15.32
N ASN A 377 -32.40 18.57 16.11
CA ASN A 377 -31.45 17.48 16.07
C ASN A 377 -31.93 16.30 16.92
N LEU A 378 -31.42 15.11 16.61
CA LEU A 378 -31.68 13.90 17.37
C LEU A 378 -31.20 14.01 18.82
N SER A 379 -30.18 14.84 19.07
CA SER A 379 -29.68 15.17 20.42
C SER A 379 -30.72 15.83 21.33
N GLU A 380 -31.82 16.37 20.80
CA GLU A 380 -32.84 17.05 21.61
C GLU A 380 -33.79 16.09 22.33
N VAL A 381 -33.81 14.82 21.90
CA VAL A 381 -34.72 13.77 22.41
C VAL A 381 -33.96 12.55 22.91
N ILE A 382 -32.67 12.71 23.17
CA ILE A 382 -31.79 11.70 23.74
C ILE A 382 -30.88 12.37 24.76
N ASP A 383 -30.77 11.80 25.95
CA ASP A 383 -29.91 12.29 27.03
C ASP A 383 -28.99 11.18 27.57
N GLU A 384 -28.29 11.46 28.68
CA GLU A 384 -27.37 10.50 29.29
C GLU A 384 -28.09 9.29 29.91
N ASP A 385 -29.40 9.34 30.11
CA ASP A 385 -30.19 8.29 30.76
C ASP A 385 -31.10 7.52 29.77
N GLY A 386 -31.34 8.04 28.57
CA GLY A 386 -32.06 7.32 27.51
C GLY A 386 -32.71 8.21 26.45
N TRP A 387 -33.82 7.73 25.89
CA TRP A 387 -34.67 8.51 24.98
C TRP A 387 -35.58 9.41 25.81
N ASN A 388 -35.45 10.71 25.63
CA ASN A 388 -36.26 11.72 26.27
C ASN A 388 -37.32 12.22 25.29
N TRP A 389 -38.32 11.37 25.06
CA TRP A 389 -39.38 11.64 24.09
C TRP A 389 -40.58 12.34 24.75
N PRO A 390 -41.21 13.34 24.11
CA PRO A 390 -42.42 13.96 24.65
C PRO A 390 -43.55 12.94 24.83
N LEU A 391 -44.34 13.11 25.89
CA LEU A 391 -45.53 12.28 26.12
C LEU A 391 -46.55 12.48 25.00
N PHE A 392 -46.95 11.39 24.33
CA PHE A 392 -47.93 11.47 23.26
C PHE A 392 -49.35 11.66 23.81
N THR A 393 -50.11 12.51 23.12
CA THR A 393 -51.58 12.57 23.24
C THR A 393 -52.29 11.86 22.08
N ASP A 394 -51.53 11.46 21.04
CA ASP A 394 -52.04 10.85 19.81
C ASP A 394 -51.47 9.43 19.62
N ILE A 395 -52.38 8.46 19.52
CA ILE A 395 -52.08 7.02 19.34
C ILE A 395 -51.30 6.77 18.05
N GLY A 396 -51.48 7.61 17.02
CA GLY A 396 -50.83 7.43 15.72
C GLY A 396 -49.30 7.50 15.75
N HIS A 397 -48.71 8.11 16.79
CA HIS A 397 -47.27 8.33 16.88
C HIS A 397 -46.55 7.41 17.90
N LEU A 398 -47.29 6.54 18.60
CA LEU A 398 -46.73 5.56 19.56
C LEU A 398 -45.74 4.58 18.91
N GLU A 399 -45.95 4.28 17.61
CA GLU A 399 -45.05 3.42 16.80
C GLU A 399 -43.61 3.96 16.77
N ILE A 400 -43.42 5.28 16.97
CA ILE A 400 -42.08 5.89 17.04
C ILE A 400 -41.36 5.44 18.31
N THR A 401 -42.01 5.48 19.48
CA THR A 401 -41.35 5.08 20.74
C THR A 401 -41.19 3.58 20.90
N GLU A 402 -42.08 2.78 20.32
CA GLU A 402 -42.01 1.32 20.42
C GLU A 402 -40.81 0.72 19.66
N LEU A 403 -40.32 1.42 18.64
CA LEU A 403 -39.27 0.95 17.74
C LEU A 403 -37.96 1.73 17.89
N LEU A 404 -37.77 2.40 19.03
CA LEU A 404 -36.55 3.17 19.30
C LEU A 404 -35.31 2.25 19.34
N PRO A 405 -34.24 2.60 18.60
CA PRO A 405 -33.03 1.79 18.56
C PRO A 405 -32.24 1.85 19.88
N PRO A 406 -31.49 0.77 20.23
CA PRO A 406 -30.70 0.67 21.46
C PRO A 406 -29.41 1.53 21.45
N ARG A 407 -28.88 1.89 22.64
CA ARG A 407 -27.66 2.70 22.82
C ARG A 407 -26.38 1.86 22.85
N GLY A 408 -25.28 2.33 22.21
CA GLY A 408 -23.95 1.70 22.29
C GLY A 408 -22.99 2.01 21.12
N ASN A 409 -21.66 1.85 21.31
CA ASN A 409 -20.59 2.30 20.40
C ASN A 409 -20.57 1.66 18.97
N ARG A 410 -21.00 2.43 17.95
CA ARG A 410 -20.44 2.69 16.58
C ARG A 410 -21.57 3.08 15.59
N ILE A 411 -21.28 3.77 14.47
CA ILE A 411 -21.54 5.20 14.17
C ILE A 411 -22.64 5.28 13.08
N LEU A 412 -23.58 6.24 13.17
CA LEU A 412 -24.36 6.71 12.01
C LEU A 412 -23.57 7.84 11.32
N LEU A 413 -23.23 7.69 10.04
CA LEU A 413 -22.46 8.70 9.29
C LEU A 413 -23.40 9.62 8.52
N ARG A 414 -23.40 10.91 8.89
CA ARG A 414 -23.92 12.00 8.06
C ARG A 414 -22.76 12.92 7.70
N GLY A 415 -22.42 12.96 6.42
CA GLY A 415 -21.26 13.70 5.91
C GLY A 415 -19.95 12.93 6.09
N GLY A 416 -19.08 13.00 5.07
CA GLY A 416 -17.82 12.27 5.05
C GLY A 416 -16.83 12.76 6.10
N GLN A 417 -16.32 11.81 6.89
CA GLN A 417 -14.92 11.42 6.89
C GLN A 417 -14.84 9.89 6.88
#